data_AF-A0A919C3R5-F1
#
_entry.id   AF-A0A919C3R5-F1
#
_cell.length_a   1.000
_cell.length_b   1.000
_cell.length_c   1.000
_cell.angle_alpha   90.00
_cell.angle_beta   90.00
_cell.angle_gamma   90.00
#
_symmetry.space_group_name_H-M   'P 1'
#
loop_
_entity.id
_entity.type
_entity.pdbx_description
1 polymer ?
#
loop_
_entity_poly.entity_id
_entity_poly.type
_entity_poly.pdbx_seq_one_letter_code
_entity_poly.pdbx_strand_id
1 'polypeptide(L)'
;MTVIPLHRTTPADLAGPADLAVEQVKTLLAPINPSRVQNLRGQSHLEAWDVRRWLNRVFGFCGWSDETLELACVAQVEINPGRWTVVYRAQVRLAVKTTDGRVLSTWDDAAMGDSRNQPSLGDAHDQAMKTALSQALKRCAVNLGDQFGLSLYNDGSRAAVGLWSAAHTAPKPAEDVEAPAVPDDAPVKPEPAPVVEDQAPAAEQQVQRTKRAEGGPWETPPQQGQQQRPRAVPDQQAAPAGPSRDYLAAAQAAASREQFDQVRAAAVAEGAPPEYLAKLDAVAQEKEKAAQQQAPRQQPPNKPAGKKAAAARPAAVPSGPVTPDPEADAARQQHAVALAELLAAGQALALEPSHLDDIARAEAGCPAAECTVEQLTSLTADLRAAAEGAAA
;
A
#
# COMPACT_ATOMS: atom_id res chain seq x y z
N MET A 1 -27.52 -19.62 40.22
CA MET A 1 -26.30 -19.15 39.53
C MET A 1 -25.86 -20.25 38.58
N THR A 2 -26.30 -20.17 37.33
CA THR A 2 -25.92 -21.14 36.29
C THR A 2 -24.56 -20.72 35.77
N VAL A 3 -23.52 -21.49 36.11
CA VAL A 3 -22.17 -21.28 35.59
C VAL A 3 -22.22 -21.64 34.11
N ILE A 4 -22.08 -20.62 33.26
CA ILE A 4 -21.86 -20.79 31.82
C ILE A 4 -20.54 -21.54 31.68
N PRO A 5 -20.49 -22.73 31.05
CA PRO A 5 -19.23 -23.41 30.82
C PRO A 5 -18.45 -22.59 29.81
N LEU A 6 -17.30 -22.04 30.22
CA LEU A 6 -16.26 -21.60 29.29
C LEU A 6 -16.00 -22.77 28.33
N HIS A 7 -16.18 -22.55 27.03
CA HIS A 7 -15.83 -23.52 26.01
C HIS A 7 -14.40 -24.00 26.25
N ARG A 8 -14.26 -25.23 26.77
CA ARG A 8 -12.99 -25.93 26.73
C ARG A 8 -12.78 -26.31 25.28
N THR A 9 -11.91 -25.57 24.61
CA THR A 9 -11.40 -25.90 23.27
C THR A 9 -10.90 -27.33 23.34
N THR A 10 -11.54 -28.23 22.59
CA THR A 10 -11.15 -29.65 22.56
C THR A 10 -9.84 -29.73 21.76
N PRO A 11 -8.87 -30.62 22.08
CA PRO A 11 -7.58 -30.69 21.37
C PRO A 11 -7.66 -30.91 19.85
N ALA A 12 -8.84 -31.23 19.30
CA ALA A 12 -9.08 -31.28 17.85
C ALA A 12 -9.18 -29.89 17.17
N ASP A 13 -9.43 -28.82 17.94
CA ASP A 13 -9.62 -27.45 17.42
C ASP A 13 -8.33 -26.63 17.35
N LEU A 14 -7.21 -27.15 17.88
CA LEU A 14 -5.92 -26.45 17.84
C LEU A 14 -5.12 -26.96 16.66
N ALA A 15 -4.81 -26.06 15.72
CA ALA A 15 -3.83 -26.33 14.69
C ALA A 15 -2.44 -26.42 15.32
N GLY A 16 -1.58 -27.22 14.71
CA GLY A 16 -0.21 -27.43 15.16
C GLY A 16 0.81 -27.27 14.04
N PRO A 17 2.09 -27.47 14.36
CA PRO A 17 3.18 -27.39 13.39
C PRO A 17 2.94 -28.21 12.11
N ALA A 18 2.30 -29.38 12.21
CA ALA A 18 2.03 -30.27 11.08
C ALA A 18 0.98 -29.73 10.09
N ASP A 19 0.20 -28.72 10.47
CA ASP A 19 -0.84 -28.12 9.61
C ASP A 19 -0.27 -27.07 8.63
N LEU A 20 1.03 -26.73 8.72
CA LEU A 20 1.70 -25.90 7.71
C LEU A 20 2.01 -26.72 6.45
N ALA A 21 1.56 -26.23 5.30
CA ALA A 21 1.86 -26.85 4.02
C ALA A 21 3.38 -26.79 3.71
N VAL A 22 3.89 -27.80 3.01
CA VAL A 22 5.32 -27.92 2.66
C VAL A 22 5.85 -26.67 1.95
N GLU A 23 5.06 -26.08 1.04
CA GLU A 23 5.44 -24.85 0.34
C GLU A 23 5.46 -23.63 1.27
N GLN A 24 4.60 -23.57 2.28
CA GLN A 24 4.64 -22.53 3.31
C GLN A 24 5.93 -22.65 4.11
N VAL A 25 6.25 -23.85 4.60
CA VAL A 25 7.48 -24.13 5.36
C VAL A 25 8.72 -23.75 4.54
N LYS A 26 8.81 -24.22 3.30
CA LYS A 26 9.92 -23.90 2.39
C LYS A 26 10.05 -22.40 2.18
N THR A 27 8.93 -21.69 2.05
CA THR A 27 8.92 -20.24 1.91
C THR A 27 9.44 -19.56 3.17
N LEU A 28 8.95 -19.93 4.35
CA LEU A 28 9.35 -19.35 5.63
C LEU A 28 10.85 -19.54 5.95
N LEU A 29 11.42 -20.67 5.55
CA LEU A 29 12.85 -20.99 5.70
C LEU A 29 13.74 -20.38 4.60
N ALA A 30 13.18 -19.86 3.51
CA ALA A 30 13.96 -19.32 2.41
C ALA A 30 14.65 -18.00 2.81
N PRO A 31 15.82 -17.67 2.25
CA PRO A 31 16.47 -16.39 2.48
C PRO A 31 15.63 -15.24 1.94
N ILE A 32 15.70 -14.08 2.60
CA ILE A 32 14.98 -12.89 2.15
C ILE A 32 15.55 -12.36 0.83
N ASN A 33 14.67 -12.00 -0.10
CA ASN A 33 15.11 -11.38 -1.34
C ASN A 33 15.72 -9.99 -1.05
N PRO A 34 16.98 -9.72 -1.45
CA PRO A 34 17.65 -8.45 -1.18
C PRO A 34 16.89 -7.20 -1.65
N SER A 35 16.09 -7.31 -2.72
CA SER A 35 15.28 -6.18 -3.23
C SER A 35 14.15 -5.75 -2.29
N ARG A 36 13.78 -6.59 -1.31
CA ARG A 36 12.77 -6.27 -0.29
C ARG A 36 13.36 -5.49 0.89
N VAL A 37 14.68 -5.51 1.05
CA VAL A 37 15.37 -4.93 2.20
C VAL A 37 15.70 -3.46 1.91
N GLN A 38 15.22 -2.58 2.77
CA GLN A 38 15.58 -1.16 2.76
C GLN A 38 16.63 -0.87 3.81
N ASN A 39 17.36 0.23 3.64
CA ASN A 39 18.33 0.72 4.62
C ASN A 39 17.95 2.12 5.05
N LEU A 40 17.84 2.34 6.35
CA LEU A 40 17.61 3.65 6.95
C LEU A 40 18.57 3.87 8.10
N ARG A 41 19.40 4.91 8.00
CA ARG A 41 20.39 5.26 9.05
C ARG A 41 21.31 4.08 9.45
N GLY A 42 21.74 3.29 8.45
CA GLY A 42 22.58 2.12 8.67
C GLY A 42 21.85 0.88 9.19
N GLN A 43 20.54 0.95 9.43
CA GLN A 43 19.73 -0.20 9.84
C GLN A 43 18.99 -0.78 8.63
N SER A 44 19.08 -2.10 8.45
CA SER A 44 18.31 -2.82 7.44
C SER A 44 16.92 -3.15 7.97
N HIS A 45 15.88 -2.88 7.18
CA HIS A 45 14.50 -3.13 7.59
C HIS A 45 13.59 -3.53 6.42
N LEU A 46 12.41 -4.04 6.75
CA LEU A 46 11.31 -4.25 5.80
C LEU A 46 10.25 -3.17 5.94
N GLU A 47 9.64 -2.83 4.81
CA GLU A 47 8.47 -1.97 4.80
C GLU A 47 7.22 -2.72 5.26
N ALA A 48 6.34 -2.05 6.01
CA ALA A 48 5.17 -2.69 6.60
C ALA A 48 4.20 -3.25 5.54
N TRP A 49 4.07 -2.58 4.40
CA TRP A 49 3.24 -3.07 3.29
C TRP A 49 3.79 -4.39 2.70
N ASP A 50 5.11 -4.56 2.68
CA ASP A 50 5.74 -5.79 2.17
C ASP A 50 5.54 -6.94 3.17
N VAL A 51 5.64 -6.69 4.48
CA VAL A 51 5.28 -7.68 5.51
C VAL A 51 3.82 -8.12 5.35
N ARG A 52 2.86 -7.19 5.24
CA ARG A 52 1.44 -7.54 5.01
C ARG A 52 1.23 -8.31 3.70
N ARG A 53 1.92 -7.93 2.62
CA ARG A 53 1.89 -8.65 1.34
C ARG A 53 2.37 -10.10 1.49
N TRP A 54 3.42 -10.34 2.28
CA TRP A 54 3.94 -11.68 2.49
C TRP A 54 3.10 -12.52 3.46
N LEU A 55 2.48 -11.91 4.46
CA LEU A 55 1.44 -12.57 5.26
C LEU A 55 0.30 -13.08 4.37
N ASN A 56 -0.19 -12.22 3.46
CA ASN A 56 -1.22 -12.62 2.48
C ASN A 56 -0.75 -13.73 1.52
N ARG A 57 0.53 -13.75 1.15
CA ARG A 57 1.07 -14.77 0.23
C ARG A 57 1.27 -16.13 0.90
N VAL A 58 1.77 -16.14 2.12
CA VAL A 58 2.09 -17.37 2.84
C VAL A 58 0.83 -17.96 3.47
N PHE A 59 0.00 -17.14 4.12
CA PHE A 59 -1.17 -17.62 4.89
C PHE A 59 -2.50 -17.39 4.18
N GLY A 60 -2.53 -16.62 3.09
CA GLY A 60 -3.76 -16.25 2.40
C GLY A 60 -4.46 -15.07 3.06
N PHE A 61 -5.41 -14.47 2.33
CA PHE A 61 -6.35 -13.53 2.91
C PHE A 61 -7.17 -14.23 4.00
N CYS A 62 -7.47 -13.53 5.09
CA CYS A 62 -8.14 -14.08 6.28
C CYS A 62 -7.36 -15.18 7.03
N GLY A 63 -6.20 -15.63 6.53
CA GLY A 63 -5.31 -16.58 7.19
C GLY A 63 -4.41 -15.96 8.27
N TRP A 64 -4.56 -14.67 8.53
CA TRP A 64 -3.89 -13.96 9.62
C TRP A 64 -4.72 -12.76 10.07
N SER A 65 -4.42 -12.23 11.25
CA SER A 65 -4.99 -11.00 11.78
C SER A 65 -4.02 -10.30 12.72
N ASP A 66 -4.01 -8.98 12.71
CA ASP A 66 -3.35 -8.16 13.72
C ASP A 66 -4.36 -7.47 14.65
N GLU A 67 -4.10 -7.53 15.96
CA GLU A 67 -4.90 -6.88 17.00
C GLU A 67 -4.02 -5.85 17.73
N THR A 68 -4.52 -4.64 17.92
CA THR A 68 -3.84 -3.64 18.76
C THR A 68 -4.22 -3.87 20.22
N LEU A 69 -3.27 -4.36 21.01
CA LEU A 69 -3.46 -4.63 22.44
C LEU A 69 -3.32 -3.36 23.27
N GLU A 70 -2.37 -2.49 22.90
CA GLU A 70 -2.14 -1.21 23.55
C GLU A 70 -1.70 -0.17 22.52
N LEU A 71 -2.16 1.08 22.69
CA LEU A 71 -1.64 2.24 21.99
C LEU A 71 -1.63 3.45 22.94
N ALA A 72 -0.44 3.92 23.31
CA ALA A 72 -0.27 4.97 24.30
C ALA A 72 0.66 6.08 23.79
N CYS A 73 0.22 7.34 23.91
CA CYS A 73 1.12 8.49 23.76
C CYS A 73 2.00 8.58 25.00
N VAL A 74 3.30 8.31 24.84
CA VAL A 74 4.25 8.30 25.97
C VAL A 74 4.94 9.65 26.18
N ALA A 75 5.06 10.45 25.12
CA ALA A 75 5.62 11.78 25.20
C ALA A 75 5.03 12.69 24.12
N GLN A 76 4.75 13.92 24.50
CA GLN A 76 4.39 15.02 23.61
C GLN A 76 5.13 16.25 24.12
N VAL A 77 6.10 16.73 23.35
CA VAL A 77 6.99 17.81 23.77
C VAL A 77 7.04 18.85 22.67
N GLU A 78 6.80 20.11 23.03
CA GLU A 78 7.11 21.24 22.18
C GLU A 78 8.60 21.58 22.35
N ILE A 79 9.43 21.20 21.36
CA ILE A 79 10.88 21.39 21.43
C ILE A 79 11.31 22.82 21.08
N ASN A 80 10.52 23.49 20.24
CA ASN A 80 10.64 24.90 19.89
C ASN A 80 9.22 25.46 19.69
N PRO A 81 9.00 26.77 19.78
CA PRO A 81 7.68 27.35 19.51
C PRO A 81 7.10 26.87 18.16
N GLY A 82 5.97 26.17 18.22
CA GLY A 82 5.31 25.57 17.06
C GLY A 82 6.04 24.37 16.46
N ARG A 83 6.88 23.65 17.20
CA ARG A 83 7.54 22.41 16.78
C ARG A 83 7.39 21.32 17.82
N TRP A 84 6.78 20.23 17.40
CA TRP A 84 6.37 19.13 18.26
C TRP A 84 7.19 17.89 17.99
N THR A 85 7.57 17.21 19.06
CA THR A 85 8.03 15.82 19.02
C THR A 85 7.03 14.98 19.80
N VAL A 86 6.47 13.97 19.14
CA VAL A 86 5.48 13.06 19.70
C VAL A 86 6.00 11.64 19.61
N VAL A 87 5.76 10.86 20.65
CA VAL A 87 6.21 9.47 20.76
C VAL A 87 5.05 8.61 21.25
N TYR A 88 4.81 7.50 20.53
CA TYR A 88 3.80 6.50 20.85
C TYR A 88 4.44 5.15 21.09
N ARG A 89 3.95 4.44 22.13
CA ARG A 89 4.17 3.00 22.29
C ARG A 89 2.93 2.27 21.76
N ALA A 90 3.14 1.23 20.98
CA ALA A 90 2.09 0.31 20.58
C ALA A 90 2.48 -1.13 20.94
N GLN A 91 1.51 -1.93 21.37
CA GLN A 91 1.62 -3.38 21.51
C GLN A 91 0.61 -4.03 20.56
N VAL A 92 1.09 -4.98 19.76
CA VAL A 92 0.30 -5.67 18.74
C VAL A 92 0.40 -7.18 18.96
N ARG A 93 -0.69 -7.88 18.69
CA ARG A 93 -0.75 -9.33 18.56
C ARG A 93 -0.94 -9.72 17.11
N LEU A 94 -0.06 -10.56 16.58
CA LEU A 94 -0.23 -11.21 15.29
C LEU A 94 -0.73 -12.64 15.52
N ALA A 95 -1.87 -12.99 14.95
CA ALA A 95 -2.35 -14.37 14.86
C ALA A 95 -2.22 -14.87 13.42
N VAL A 96 -1.69 -16.07 13.23
CA VAL A 96 -1.71 -16.79 11.95
C VAL A 96 -2.60 -18.02 12.08
N LYS A 97 -3.27 -18.37 10.99
CA LYS A 97 -4.31 -19.40 10.94
C LYS A 97 -4.05 -20.35 9.80
N THR A 98 -4.54 -21.56 9.93
CA THR A 98 -4.70 -22.50 8.82
C THR A 98 -5.77 -22.01 7.85
N THR A 99 -5.83 -22.63 6.67
CA THR A 99 -6.83 -22.30 5.64
C THR A 99 -8.27 -22.63 6.06
N ASP A 100 -8.47 -23.56 7.00
CA ASP A 100 -9.74 -23.87 7.64
C ASP A 100 -10.06 -22.97 8.85
N GLY A 101 -9.22 -21.97 9.13
CA GLY A 101 -9.49 -20.91 10.11
C GLY A 101 -9.06 -21.21 11.55
N ARG A 102 -8.47 -22.39 11.82
CA ARG A 102 -7.89 -22.72 13.13
C ARG A 102 -6.63 -21.90 13.38
N VAL A 103 -6.44 -21.40 14.60
CA VAL A 103 -5.26 -20.61 14.95
C VAL A 103 -4.03 -21.51 15.04
N LEU A 104 -3.02 -21.24 14.22
CA LEU A 104 -1.72 -21.92 14.23
C LEU A 104 -0.83 -21.41 15.36
N SER A 105 -0.75 -20.08 15.49
CA SER A 105 0.08 -19.43 16.50
C SER A 105 -0.29 -17.96 16.66
N THR A 106 0.11 -17.40 17.80
CA THR A 106 -0.05 -15.99 18.16
C THR A 106 1.24 -15.45 18.74
N TRP A 107 1.67 -14.27 18.28
CA TRP A 107 2.85 -13.58 18.81
C TRP A 107 2.50 -12.15 19.19
N ASP A 108 3.00 -11.72 20.34
CA ASP A 108 2.83 -10.37 20.84
C ASP A 108 4.18 -9.67 20.84
N ASP A 109 4.22 -8.44 20.34
CA ASP A 109 5.39 -7.59 20.45
C ASP A 109 4.96 -6.12 20.54
N ALA A 110 5.88 -5.28 21.00
CA ALA A 110 5.67 -3.86 21.17
C ALA A 110 6.76 -3.07 20.43
N ALA A 111 6.42 -1.86 20.01
CA ALA A 111 7.37 -0.93 19.44
C ALA A 111 7.05 0.51 19.84
N MET A 112 8.08 1.35 19.72
CA MET A 112 7.95 2.79 19.82
C MET A 112 7.97 3.39 18.41
N GLY A 113 7.10 4.37 18.17
CA GLY A 113 7.12 5.22 17.00
C GLY A 113 7.26 6.67 17.43
N ASP A 114 8.08 7.43 16.71
CA ASP A 114 8.30 8.83 16.99
C ASP A 114 8.11 9.68 15.74
N SER A 115 7.65 10.91 15.93
CA SER A 115 7.68 11.96 14.92
C SER A 115 8.32 13.20 15.53
N ARG A 116 9.50 13.57 15.03
CA ARG A 116 10.35 14.62 15.61
C ARG A 116 10.21 15.92 14.83
N ASN A 117 10.20 17.04 15.56
CA ASN A 117 10.31 18.39 14.99
C ASN A 117 9.23 18.73 13.95
N GLN A 118 7.99 18.29 14.18
CA GLN A 118 6.87 18.54 13.28
C GLN A 118 6.20 19.90 13.52
N PRO A 119 5.82 20.63 12.46
CA PRO A 119 5.14 21.93 12.60
C PRO A 119 3.66 21.79 12.97
N SER A 120 3.02 20.67 12.61
CA SER A 120 1.63 20.35 12.94
C SER A 120 1.60 19.32 14.04
N LEU A 121 0.94 19.63 15.16
CA LEU A 121 0.79 18.68 16.27
C LEU A 121 -0.03 17.45 15.82
N GLY A 122 -1.11 17.66 15.06
CA GLY A 122 -1.94 16.57 14.54
C GLY A 122 -1.14 15.59 13.67
N ASP A 123 -0.35 16.12 12.74
CA ASP A 123 0.49 15.29 11.86
C ASP A 123 1.58 14.56 12.65
N ALA A 124 2.08 15.17 13.73
CA ALA A 124 3.05 14.54 14.62
C ALA A 124 2.44 13.31 15.33
N HIS A 125 1.23 13.44 15.86
CA HIS A 125 0.50 12.31 16.45
C HIS A 125 0.24 11.21 15.44
N ASP A 126 -0.30 11.55 14.27
CA ASP A 126 -0.63 10.60 13.22
C ASP A 126 0.59 9.79 12.76
N GLN A 127 1.71 10.47 12.46
CA GLN A 127 2.93 9.81 12.03
C GLN A 127 3.54 8.92 13.12
N ALA A 128 3.62 9.41 14.36
CA ALA A 128 4.21 8.65 15.47
C ALA A 128 3.38 7.40 15.77
N MET A 129 2.05 7.52 15.79
CA MET A 129 1.10 6.42 16.01
C MET A 129 1.20 5.35 14.93
N LYS A 130 1.13 5.74 13.65
CA LYS A 130 1.25 4.82 12.51
C LYS A 130 2.60 4.11 12.49
N THR A 131 3.67 4.82 12.84
CA THR A 131 5.02 4.25 12.94
C THR A 131 5.08 3.20 14.04
N ALA A 132 4.54 3.48 15.24
CA ALA A 132 4.54 2.56 16.36
C ALA A 132 3.83 1.24 16.02
N LEU A 133 2.61 1.32 15.48
CA LEU A 133 1.81 0.16 15.08
C LEU A 133 2.50 -0.66 13.99
N SER A 134 3.05 0.01 12.98
CA SER A 134 3.76 -0.64 11.87
C SER A 134 5.01 -1.37 12.33
N GLN A 135 5.77 -0.79 13.25
CA GLN A 135 6.96 -1.43 13.81
C GLN A 135 6.60 -2.62 14.70
N ALA A 136 5.56 -2.51 15.53
CA ALA A 136 5.10 -3.61 16.39
C ALA A 136 4.66 -4.82 15.56
N LEU A 137 3.88 -4.61 14.49
CA LEU A 137 3.49 -5.69 13.58
C LEU A 137 4.70 -6.38 12.93
N LYS A 138 5.68 -5.59 12.44
CA LYS A 138 6.90 -6.16 11.82
C LYS A 138 7.67 -7.03 12.81
N ARG A 139 7.79 -6.59 14.06
CA ARG A 139 8.45 -7.36 15.12
C ARG A 139 7.70 -8.65 15.47
N CYS A 140 6.37 -8.61 15.54
CA CYS A 140 5.58 -9.84 15.69
C CYS A 140 5.86 -10.84 14.57
N ALA A 141 5.90 -10.35 13.32
CA ALA A 141 6.10 -11.18 12.12
C ALA A 141 7.49 -11.81 12.03
N VAL A 142 8.52 -11.26 12.68
CA VAL A 142 9.88 -11.83 12.69
C VAL A 142 9.91 -13.28 13.18
N ASN A 143 9.00 -13.65 14.11
CA ASN A 143 8.89 -15.02 14.61
C ASN A 143 8.49 -16.06 13.54
N LEU A 144 8.03 -15.62 12.37
CA LEU A 144 7.70 -16.48 11.24
C LEU A 144 8.93 -16.89 10.41
N GLY A 145 10.09 -16.25 10.61
CA GLY A 145 11.34 -16.61 9.95
C GLY A 145 11.90 -15.54 9.01
N ASP A 146 12.84 -15.94 8.16
CA ASP A 146 13.69 -15.03 7.40
C ASP A 146 12.94 -14.19 6.38
N GLN A 147 11.85 -14.71 5.79
CA GLN A 147 11.00 -13.91 4.90
C GLN A 147 10.36 -12.69 5.55
N PHE A 148 10.28 -12.67 6.88
CA PHE A 148 9.74 -11.58 7.67
C PHE A 148 10.82 -10.76 8.40
N GLY A 149 12.10 -11.00 8.08
CA GLY A 149 13.22 -10.16 8.50
C GLY A 149 14.02 -10.69 9.69
N LEU A 150 13.86 -11.97 10.06
CA LEU A 150 14.67 -12.58 11.14
C LEU A 150 16.18 -12.46 10.89
N SER A 151 16.65 -12.80 9.68
CA SER A 151 18.06 -12.66 9.31
C SER A 151 18.62 -11.24 9.46
N LEU A 152 17.78 -10.20 9.37
CA LEU A 152 18.24 -8.80 9.45
C LEU A 152 18.72 -8.43 10.86
N TYR A 153 18.29 -9.16 11.90
CA TYR A 153 18.80 -9.00 13.26
C TYR A 153 20.25 -9.49 13.39
N ASN A 154 20.71 -10.34 12.46
CA ASN A 154 22.12 -10.69 12.33
C ASN A 154 22.84 -9.65 11.48
N ASP A 155 22.96 -8.42 12.01
CA ASP A 155 23.79 -7.35 11.41
C ASP A 155 23.39 -7.00 9.96
N GLY A 156 22.07 -6.96 9.70
CA GLY A 156 21.52 -6.70 8.36
C GLY A 156 21.72 -7.84 7.35
N SER A 157 22.08 -9.04 7.82
CA SER A 157 22.30 -10.20 6.95
C SER A 157 21.04 -10.56 6.15
N ARG A 158 21.27 -10.89 4.87
CA ARG A 158 20.25 -11.37 3.93
C ARG A 158 20.34 -12.87 3.69
N ALA A 159 21.35 -13.52 4.27
CA ALA A 159 21.47 -14.97 4.23
C ALA A 159 20.45 -15.59 5.18
N ALA A 160 19.92 -16.76 4.82
CA ALA A 160 19.01 -17.49 5.71
C ALA A 160 19.76 -17.87 6.99
N VAL A 161 19.14 -17.60 8.13
CA VAL A 161 19.59 -18.07 9.46
C VAL A 161 18.65 -19.14 10.02
N GLY A 162 17.42 -19.25 9.50
CA GLY A 162 16.45 -20.25 9.96
C GLY A 162 16.67 -21.66 9.39
N LEU A 163 17.54 -21.83 8.40
CA LEU A 163 18.02 -23.04 7.68
C LEU A 163 17.16 -24.32 7.66
N TRP A 164 16.67 -24.82 8.80
CA TRP A 164 15.83 -26.00 8.94
C TRP A 164 14.91 -25.92 10.19
N SER A 165 13.85 -26.74 10.25
CA SER A 165 12.96 -26.83 11.43
C SER A 165 12.71 -28.29 11.78
N ALA A 166 13.07 -28.70 12.99
CA ALA A 166 12.86 -30.07 13.48
C ALA A 166 11.41 -30.54 13.38
N ALA A 167 10.44 -29.62 13.48
CA ALA A 167 9.02 -29.92 13.43
C ALA A 167 8.48 -30.15 12.00
N HIS A 168 9.23 -29.78 10.95
CA HIS A 168 8.72 -29.81 9.56
C HIS A 168 9.70 -30.46 8.57
N THR A 169 10.99 -30.33 8.81
CA THR A 169 12.06 -30.94 8.04
C THR A 169 12.96 -31.71 9.00
N ALA A 170 12.66 -33.00 9.20
CA ALA A 170 13.66 -33.88 9.77
C ALA A 170 14.85 -33.90 8.80
N PRO A 171 16.10 -33.65 9.26
CA PRO A 171 17.26 -33.88 8.41
C PRO A 171 17.17 -35.33 7.92
N LYS A 172 17.18 -35.52 6.60
CA LYS A 172 17.11 -36.86 5.99
C LYS A 172 18.25 -37.68 6.62
N PRO A 173 17.99 -38.84 7.25
CA PRO A 173 19.09 -39.68 7.71
C PRO A 173 19.90 -40.04 6.45
N ALA A 174 21.14 -39.57 6.41
CA ALA A 174 22.06 -39.95 5.37
C ALA A 174 22.19 -41.48 5.42
N GLU A 175 21.97 -42.15 4.29
CA GLU A 175 22.36 -43.55 4.14
C GLU A 175 23.85 -43.65 4.50
N ASP A 176 24.17 -44.42 5.54
CA ASP A 176 25.50 -44.79 6.05
C ASP A 176 26.52 -43.66 6.29
N VAL A 177 26.08 -42.50 6.80
CA VAL A 177 27.00 -41.51 7.41
C VAL A 177 26.57 -41.23 8.84
N GLU A 178 27.54 -41.28 9.74
CA GLU A 178 27.53 -40.89 11.14
C GLU A 178 26.56 -39.72 11.43
N ALA A 179 25.83 -39.81 12.56
CA ALA A 179 24.70 -38.95 12.95
C ALA A 179 24.79 -37.53 12.36
N PRO A 180 23.75 -37.04 11.65
CA PRO A 180 23.85 -35.81 10.88
C PRO A 180 24.21 -34.66 11.82
N ALA A 181 25.38 -34.08 11.60
CA ALA A 181 25.74 -32.81 12.19
C ALA A 181 24.62 -31.82 11.81
N VAL A 182 23.98 -31.25 12.83
CA VAL A 182 23.12 -30.08 12.66
C VAL A 182 23.91 -29.08 11.80
N PRO A 183 23.36 -28.56 10.69
CA PRO A 183 24.06 -27.56 9.87
C PRO A 183 24.59 -26.46 10.79
N ASP A 184 25.90 -26.18 10.72
CA ASP A 184 26.55 -25.25 11.62
C ASP A 184 26.02 -23.83 11.31
N ASP A 185 25.13 -23.33 12.15
CA ASP A 185 24.61 -21.96 12.05
C ASP A 185 25.78 -20.98 12.17
N ALA A 186 25.72 -19.86 11.44
CA ALA A 186 26.71 -18.80 11.63
C ALA A 186 26.69 -18.36 13.11
N PRO A 187 27.86 -18.15 13.74
CA PRO A 187 27.92 -17.83 15.16
C PRO A 187 27.08 -16.59 15.45
N VAL A 188 26.14 -16.72 16.39
CA VAL A 188 25.29 -15.61 16.85
C VAL A 188 26.20 -14.51 17.37
N LYS A 189 26.24 -13.37 16.67
CA LYS A 189 26.94 -12.18 17.16
C LYS A 189 26.17 -11.61 18.35
N PRO A 190 26.86 -11.08 19.39
CA PRO A 190 26.17 -10.44 20.51
C PRO A 190 25.32 -9.27 20.01
N GLU A 191 24.16 -9.05 20.65
CA GLU A 191 23.31 -7.90 20.36
C GLU A 191 24.15 -6.61 20.42
N PRO A 192 24.01 -5.69 19.45
CA PRO A 192 24.74 -4.44 19.49
C PRO A 192 24.41 -3.72 20.78
N ALA A 193 25.43 -3.51 21.63
CA ALA A 193 25.29 -2.75 22.85
C ALA A 193 24.70 -1.36 22.51
N PRO A 194 23.80 -0.81 23.36
CA PRO A 194 23.27 0.53 23.13
C PRO A 194 24.45 1.49 23.01
N VAL A 195 24.59 2.10 21.83
CA VAL A 195 25.58 3.15 21.62
C VAL A 195 25.15 4.30 22.51
N VAL A 196 25.84 4.46 23.65
CA VAL A 196 25.77 5.70 24.43
C VAL A 196 26.52 6.73 23.59
N GLU A 197 25.78 7.44 22.74
CA GLU A 197 26.31 8.65 22.11
C GLU A 197 26.52 9.67 23.22
N ASP A 198 27.76 9.80 23.68
CA ASP A 198 28.19 10.93 24.52
C ASP A 198 27.80 12.22 23.80
N GLN A 199 26.96 13.02 24.46
CA GLN A 199 26.49 14.30 23.95
C GLN A 199 27.67 15.26 23.80
N ALA A 200 28.23 15.35 22.60
CA ALA A 200 29.04 16.49 22.20
C ALA A 200 28.13 17.71 21.99
N PRO A 201 28.54 18.92 22.40
CA PRO A 201 27.68 20.09 22.39
C PRO A 201 27.29 20.47 20.97
N ALA A 202 26.04 20.91 20.82
CA ALA A 202 25.38 21.27 19.59
C ALA A 202 26.25 22.18 18.70
N ALA A 203 26.82 21.61 17.64
CA ALA A 203 27.32 22.35 16.50
C ALA A 203 26.24 22.31 15.41
N GLU A 204 25.85 23.49 14.95
CA GLU A 204 24.85 23.76 13.91
C GLU A 204 25.13 22.94 12.64
N GLN A 205 24.50 21.76 12.52
CA GLN A 205 24.48 21.00 11.27
C GLN A 205 23.17 21.32 10.54
N GLN A 206 23.35 21.97 9.39
CA GLN A 206 22.29 22.37 8.47
C GLN A 206 21.40 21.16 8.12
N VAL A 207 20.14 21.26 8.53
CA VAL A 207 19.09 20.28 8.28
C VAL A 207 18.74 20.30 6.79
N GLN A 208 19.18 19.28 6.05
CA GLN A 208 18.56 18.98 4.76
C GLN A 208 17.13 18.49 5.01
N ARG A 209 16.17 19.26 4.48
CA ARG A 209 14.75 18.93 4.43
C ARG A 209 14.54 17.57 3.78
N THR A 210 14.16 16.56 4.55
CA THR A 210 13.55 15.35 4.01
C THR A 210 12.04 15.43 4.19
N LYS A 211 11.32 15.67 3.09
CA LYS A 211 9.92 15.27 2.97
C LYS A 211 9.90 13.76 2.83
N ARG A 212 9.66 13.01 3.91
CA ARG A 212 9.17 11.63 3.80
C ARG A 212 8.55 11.17 5.11
N ALA A 213 7.29 11.55 5.31
CA ALA A 213 6.32 10.65 5.90
C ALA A 213 5.77 9.86 4.72
N GLU A 214 5.98 8.55 4.69
CA GLU A 214 5.24 7.71 3.77
C GLU A 214 3.82 7.55 4.32
N GLY A 215 2.96 8.50 3.95
CA GLY A 215 1.58 8.15 3.69
C GLY A 215 1.60 7.09 2.59
N GLY A 216 1.00 5.93 2.86
CA GLY A 216 0.75 4.96 1.81
C GLY A 216 -0.05 5.63 0.67
N PRO A 217 -0.03 5.08 -0.56
CA PRO A 217 -0.69 5.67 -1.73
C PRO A 217 -2.23 5.86 -1.60
N TRP A 218 -2.80 5.55 -0.44
CA TRP A 218 -4.22 5.65 -0.11
C TRP A 218 -4.64 6.99 0.53
N GLU A 219 -3.69 7.88 0.85
CA GLU A 219 -3.98 9.19 1.47
C GLU A 219 -4.19 10.33 0.46
N THR A 220 -4.35 10.00 -0.82
CA THR A 220 -4.74 10.98 -1.84
C THR A 220 -6.27 11.02 -1.93
N PRO A 221 -6.94 12.18 -1.80
CA PRO A 221 -8.39 12.26 -2.00
C PRO A 221 -8.75 11.78 -3.42
N PRO A 222 -9.88 11.08 -3.61
CA PRO A 222 -10.16 10.35 -4.83
C PRO A 222 -10.38 11.31 -6.01
N GLN A 223 -9.49 11.25 -7.01
CA GLN A 223 -9.82 11.71 -8.35
C GLN A 223 -10.82 10.74 -8.95
N GLN A 224 -12.01 11.28 -9.22
CA GLN A 224 -13.15 10.58 -9.79
C GLN A 224 -12.81 10.00 -11.17
N GLY A 225 -13.05 8.70 -11.30
CA GLY A 225 -13.80 8.12 -12.41
C GLY A 225 -13.09 7.98 -13.75
N GLN A 226 -12.69 6.75 -14.08
CA GLN A 226 -13.14 6.13 -15.31
C GLN A 226 -13.35 4.63 -15.09
N GLN A 227 -14.62 4.28 -14.91
CA GLN A 227 -15.15 2.92 -14.96
C GLN A 227 -14.98 2.36 -16.37
N GLN A 228 -14.55 1.11 -16.51
CA GLN A 228 -15.05 0.24 -17.58
C GLN A 228 -15.29 -1.19 -17.08
N ARG A 229 -16.48 -1.67 -17.45
CA ARG A 229 -17.15 -2.94 -17.17
C ARG A 229 -16.48 -4.14 -17.88
N PRO A 230 -16.86 -5.38 -17.52
CA PRO A 230 -16.16 -6.60 -17.92
C PRO A 230 -16.71 -7.20 -19.22
N ARG A 231 -15.84 -7.81 -20.05
CA ARG A 231 -16.21 -9.03 -20.79
C ARG A 231 -15.03 -9.74 -21.49
N ALA A 232 -15.18 -11.06 -21.44
CA ALA A 232 -14.73 -12.10 -22.35
C ALA A 232 -13.23 -12.41 -22.41
N VAL A 233 -12.93 -13.67 -22.09
CA VAL A 233 -11.74 -14.39 -22.54
C VAL A 233 -11.90 -14.66 -24.04
N PRO A 234 -10.93 -14.29 -24.86
CA PRO A 234 -10.57 -15.14 -25.99
C PRO A 234 -9.09 -15.50 -25.99
N ASP A 235 -8.85 -16.59 -26.69
CA ASP A 235 -7.65 -17.41 -26.75
C ASP A 235 -6.28 -16.71 -26.86
N GLN A 236 -5.31 -17.47 -26.36
CA GLN A 236 -3.87 -17.32 -26.56
C GLN A 236 -3.51 -16.93 -28.01
N GLN A 237 -2.82 -15.80 -28.15
CA GLN A 237 -1.79 -15.61 -29.18
C GLN A 237 -0.76 -14.59 -28.66
N ALA A 238 0.51 -15.01 -28.69
CA ALA A 238 1.64 -14.31 -28.10
C ALA A 238 1.80 -12.88 -28.63
N ALA A 239 1.82 -11.90 -27.72
CA ALA A 239 2.20 -10.53 -28.04
C ALA A 239 3.73 -10.39 -28.11
N PRO A 240 4.29 -9.61 -29.05
CA PRO A 240 5.73 -9.40 -29.17
C PRO A 240 6.25 -8.63 -27.96
N ALA A 241 7.41 -9.06 -27.45
CA ALA A 241 8.10 -8.40 -26.35
C ALA A 241 8.34 -6.93 -26.69
N GLY A 242 7.83 -6.02 -25.85
CA GLY A 242 8.16 -4.61 -25.95
C GLY A 242 9.66 -4.36 -25.72
N PRO A 243 10.18 -3.20 -26.15
CA PRO A 243 11.61 -2.90 -26.05
C PRO A 243 12.11 -3.02 -24.60
N SER A 244 13.27 -3.66 -24.42
CA SER A 244 13.87 -3.98 -23.12
C SER A 244 14.29 -2.72 -22.33
N ARG A 245 14.46 -1.61 -23.05
CA ARG A 245 14.92 -0.33 -22.52
C ARG A 245 13.81 0.73 -22.53
N ASP A 246 13.77 1.55 -21.49
CA ASP A 246 12.84 2.68 -21.39
C ASP A 246 13.27 3.85 -22.30
N TYR A 247 12.88 3.76 -23.57
CA TYR A 247 13.16 4.78 -24.58
C TYR A 247 12.38 6.08 -24.35
N LEU A 248 11.26 6.05 -23.61
CA LEU A 248 10.50 7.26 -23.26
C LEU A 248 11.27 8.11 -22.26
N ALA A 249 11.84 7.50 -21.22
CA ALA A 249 12.71 8.19 -20.28
C ALA A 249 13.97 8.74 -20.98
N ALA A 250 14.56 7.96 -21.90
CA ALA A 250 15.72 8.40 -22.69
C ALA A 250 15.38 9.59 -23.61
N ALA A 251 14.21 9.62 -24.23
CA ALA A 251 13.74 10.73 -25.05
C ALA A 251 13.45 12.00 -24.23
N GLN A 252 12.91 11.84 -23.02
CA GLN A 252 12.73 12.93 -22.07
C GLN A 252 14.06 13.49 -21.54
N ALA A 253 15.12 12.68 -21.49
CA ALA A 253 16.45 13.12 -21.11
C ALA A 253 17.27 13.72 -22.27
N ALA A 254 16.89 13.50 -23.53
CA ALA A 254 17.61 14.03 -24.69
C ALA A 254 17.69 15.57 -24.67
N ALA A 255 18.91 16.09 -24.77
CA ALA A 255 19.23 17.51 -24.68
C ALA A 255 19.27 18.23 -26.04
N SER A 256 19.30 17.47 -27.14
CA SER A 256 19.26 17.99 -28.51
C SER A 256 18.37 17.14 -29.41
N ARG A 257 17.96 17.71 -30.54
CA ARG A 257 17.18 17.00 -31.57
C ARG A 257 17.92 15.77 -32.10
N GLU A 258 19.23 15.91 -32.31
CA GLU A 258 20.09 14.80 -32.75
C GLU A 258 20.15 13.64 -31.74
N GLN A 259 20.18 13.93 -30.43
CA GLN A 259 20.14 12.90 -29.40
C GLN A 259 18.78 12.19 -29.36
N PHE A 260 17.70 12.92 -29.58
CA PHE A 260 16.36 12.33 -29.67
C PHE A 260 16.24 11.41 -30.89
N ASP A 261 16.75 11.82 -32.05
CA ASP A 261 16.71 11.02 -33.28
C ASP A 261 17.48 9.69 -33.12
N GLN A 262 18.59 9.70 -32.36
CA GLN A 262 19.33 8.49 -32.00
C GLN A 262 18.52 7.54 -31.10
N VAL A 263 17.84 8.08 -30.07
CA VAL A 263 16.98 7.29 -29.17
C VAL A 263 15.82 6.68 -29.92
N ARG A 264 15.20 7.42 -30.85
CA ARG A 264 14.12 6.95 -31.70
C ARG A 264 14.59 5.87 -32.68
N ALA A 265 15.75 6.05 -33.31
CA ALA A 265 16.34 5.05 -34.20
C ALA A 265 16.63 3.73 -33.48
N ALA A 266 17.12 3.81 -32.23
CA ALA A 266 17.34 2.63 -31.39
C ALA A 266 16.01 1.93 -31.02
N ALA A 267 14.96 2.69 -30.69
CA ALA A 267 13.63 2.13 -30.43
C ALA A 267 13.03 1.42 -31.67
N VAL A 268 13.22 1.99 -32.86
CA VAL A 268 12.80 1.36 -34.14
C VAL A 268 13.58 0.06 -34.39
N ALA A 269 14.89 0.07 -34.16
CA ALA A 269 15.75 -1.10 -34.35
C ALA A 269 15.39 -2.26 -33.40
N GLU A 270 14.90 -1.96 -32.20
CA GLU A 270 14.38 -2.97 -31.25
C GLU A 270 12.92 -3.39 -31.52
N GLY A 271 12.30 -2.88 -32.59
CA GLY A 271 10.95 -3.27 -32.97
C GLY A 271 9.85 -2.65 -32.12
N ALA A 272 10.06 -1.45 -31.57
CA ALA A 272 9.03 -0.74 -30.82
C ALA A 272 7.75 -0.56 -31.66
N PRO A 273 6.55 -0.81 -31.09
CA PRO A 273 5.31 -0.72 -31.83
C PRO A 273 5.04 0.72 -32.30
N PRO A 274 4.30 0.91 -33.41
CA PRO A 274 4.05 2.25 -33.99
C PRO A 274 3.45 3.26 -33.01
N GLU A 275 2.58 2.80 -32.11
CA GLU A 275 1.99 3.64 -31.05
C GLU A 275 3.03 4.15 -30.05
N TYR A 276 4.08 3.35 -29.78
CA TYR A 276 5.15 3.73 -28.88
C TYR A 276 6.09 4.77 -29.52
N LEU A 277 6.38 4.63 -30.82
CA LEU A 277 7.14 5.63 -31.58
C LEU A 277 6.39 6.96 -31.67
N ALA A 278 5.06 6.93 -31.83
CA ALA A 278 4.22 8.12 -31.82
C ALA A 278 4.27 8.86 -30.47
N LYS A 279 4.38 8.14 -29.35
CA LYS A 279 4.57 8.74 -28.02
C LYS A 279 5.93 9.42 -27.89
N LEU A 280 7.00 8.84 -28.44
CA LEU A 280 8.31 9.51 -28.50
C LEU A 280 8.21 10.81 -29.31
N ASP A 281 7.57 10.77 -30.48
CA ASP A 281 7.43 11.93 -31.37
C ASP A 281 6.64 13.08 -30.70
N ALA A 282 5.65 12.76 -29.87
CA ALA A 282 4.92 13.76 -29.08
C ALA A 282 5.83 14.48 -28.06
N VAL A 283 6.73 13.75 -27.39
CA VAL A 283 7.71 14.33 -26.45
C VAL A 283 8.66 15.30 -27.15
N ALA A 284 9.11 14.98 -28.38
CA ALA A 284 9.93 15.90 -29.17
C ALA A 284 9.18 17.19 -29.52
N GLN A 285 7.92 17.08 -29.96
CA GLN A 285 7.10 18.25 -30.31
C GLN A 285 6.82 19.16 -29.11
N GLU A 286 6.60 18.60 -27.92
CA GLU A 286 6.42 19.39 -26.70
C GLU A 286 7.69 20.16 -26.33
N LYS A 287 8.86 19.52 -26.44
CA LYS A 287 10.15 20.18 -26.19
C LYS A 287 10.46 21.28 -27.18
N GLU A 288 10.14 21.10 -28.46
CA GLU A 288 10.32 22.13 -29.48
C GLU A 288 9.39 23.32 -29.26
N LYS A 289 8.13 23.07 -28.89
CA LYS A 289 7.18 24.12 -28.50
C LYS A 289 7.67 24.89 -27.26
N ALA A 290 8.21 24.20 -26.26
CA ALA A 290 8.78 24.83 -25.06
C ALA A 290 10.01 25.69 -25.40
N ALA A 291 10.89 25.21 -26.28
CA ALA A 291 12.08 25.95 -26.73
C ALA A 291 11.72 27.21 -27.55
N GLN A 292 10.69 27.13 -28.40
CA GLN A 292 10.21 28.28 -29.18
C GLN A 292 9.53 29.35 -28.32
N GLN A 293 8.97 28.98 -27.16
CA GLN A 293 8.34 29.91 -26.22
C GLN A 293 9.35 30.65 -25.32
N GLN A 294 10.63 30.23 -25.28
CA GLN A 294 11.67 30.79 -24.42
C GLN A 294 12.72 31.66 -25.15
N ALA A 295 12.54 32.00 -26.44
CA ALA A 295 13.45 32.90 -27.13
C ALA A 295 13.35 34.37 -26.62
N PRO A 296 14.45 35.05 -26.25
CA PRO A 296 14.42 36.39 -25.65
C PRO A 296 14.10 37.49 -26.66
N ARG A 297 13.17 38.39 -26.31
CA ARG A 297 12.86 39.62 -27.04
C ARG A 297 14.01 40.63 -26.93
N GLN A 298 14.66 40.95 -28.05
CA GLN A 298 15.60 42.06 -28.16
C GLN A 298 14.85 43.41 -28.06
N GLN A 299 15.37 44.34 -27.25
CA GLN A 299 14.89 45.72 -27.13
C GLN A 299 15.42 46.61 -28.29
N PRO A 300 14.63 47.59 -28.77
CA PRO A 300 15.17 48.76 -29.44
C PRO A 300 14.90 50.08 -28.66
N PRO A 301 15.67 51.16 -28.93
CA PRO A 301 15.76 52.36 -28.08
C PRO A 301 14.73 53.47 -28.38
N ASN A 302 14.75 54.49 -27.51
CA ASN A 302 13.81 55.60 -27.28
C ASN A 302 13.39 56.52 -28.48
N LYS A 303 12.05 56.74 -28.60
CA LYS A 303 11.18 57.93 -28.95
C LYS A 303 11.61 59.01 -30.01
N PRO A 304 10.70 59.85 -30.61
CA PRO A 304 9.30 60.16 -30.26
C PRO A 304 8.25 60.36 -31.40
N ALA A 305 6.97 60.52 -30.98
CA ALA A 305 5.82 61.22 -31.59
C ALA A 305 5.18 60.71 -32.92
N GLY A 306 3.89 60.36 -32.86
CA GLY A 306 3.04 60.19 -34.05
C GLY A 306 1.66 59.59 -33.75
N LYS A 307 0.60 60.19 -34.30
CA LYS A 307 -0.84 59.93 -34.07
C LYS A 307 -1.38 58.70 -34.83
N LYS A 308 -2.60 58.28 -34.42
CA LYS A 308 -3.63 57.47 -35.16
C LYS A 308 -3.30 55.97 -35.29
N ALA A 309 -4.22 55.02 -35.39
CA ALA A 309 -5.66 54.88 -35.19
C ALA A 309 -5.97 53.36 -35.24
N ALA A 310 -7.10 52.95 -34.63
CA ALA A 310 -7.95 51.78 -34.93
C ALA A 310 -7.34 50.46 -35.47
N ALA A 311 -7.57 49.35 -34.77
CA ALA A 311 -8.54 48.31 -35.16
C ALA A 311 -8.29 46.94 -34.47
N ALA A 312 -9.38 46.39 -33.92
CA ALA A 312 -9.77 44.98 -33.79
C ALA A 312 -8.74 43.89 -33.38
N ARG A 313 -8.89 43.38 -32.15
CA ARG A 313 -8.54 42.00 -31.76
C ARG A 313 -9.83 41.18 -31.60
N PRO A 314 -9.94 39.94 -32.11
CA PRO A 314 -10.99 39.03 -31.68
C PRO A 314 -10.69 38.48 -30.28
N ALA A 315 -11.77 38.22 -29.54
CA ALA A 315 -11.79 37.82 -28.14
C ALA A 315 -11.10 36.47 -27.91
N ALA A 316 -10.27 36.41 -26.87
CA ALA A 316 -9.82 35.18 -26.25
C ALA A 316 -10.91 34.68 -25.29
N VAL A 317 -11.30 33.42 -25.42
CA VAL A 317 -12.16 32.70 -24.48
C VAL A 317 -11.37 32.48 -23.17
N PRO A 318 -11.89 32.85 -22.00
CA PRO A 318 -11.27 32.48 -20.73
C PRO A 318 -11.76 31.10 -20.29
N SER A 319 -10.85 30.13 -20.20
CA SER A 319 -11.10 28.87 -19.50
C SER A 319 -11.10 29.14 -17.98
N GLY A 320 -12.29 29.28 -17.41
CA GLY A 320 -12.50 29.38 -15.97
C GLY A 320 -12.44 28.01 -15.26
N PRO A 321 -12.37 28.00 -13.92
CA PRO A 321 -12.34 26.78 -13.11
C PRO A 321 -13.68 26.03 -13.22
N VAL A 322 -13.61 24.70 -13.34
CA VAL A 322 -14.78 23.81 -13.31
C VAL A 322 -15.47 23.93 -11.96
N THR A 323 -16.65 24.54 -11.93
CA THR A 323 -17.56 24.50 -10.78
C THR A 323 -18.18 23.11 -10.67
N PRO A 324 -18.26 22.51 -9.47
CA PRO A 324 -18.99 21.26 -9.27
C PRO A 324 -20.47 21.46 -9.61
N ASP A 325 -21.04 20.50 -10.33
CA ASP A 325 -22.47 20.50 -10.69
C ASP A 325 -23.30 20.08 -9.45
N PRO A 326 -24.03 21.01 -8.82
CA PRO A 326 -24.75 20.75 -7.57
C PRO A 326 -25.88 19.73 -7.74
N GLU A 327 -26.43 19.57 -8.95
CA GLU A 327 -27.49 18.58 -9.22
C GLU A 327 -26.91 17.16 -9.27
N ALA A 328 -25.71 17.00 -9.85
CA ALA A 328 -25.02 15.71 -9.88
C ALA A 328 -24.55 15.26 -8.48
N ASP A 329 -24.17 16.20 -7.61
CA ASP A 329 -23.83 15.91 -6.22
C ASP A 329 -25.06 15.53 -5.39
N ALA A 330 -26.20 16.19 -5.61
CA ALA A 330 -27.47 15.83 -4.97
C ALA A 330 -27.95 14.42 -5.35
N ALA A 331 -27.86 14.05 -6.64
CA ALA A 331 -28.25 12.72 -7.11
C ALA A 331 -27.35 11.61 -6.54
N ARG A 332 -26.03 11.84 -6.45
CA ARG A 332 -25.09 10.91 -5.79
C ARG A 332 -25.38 10.75 -4.31
N GLN A 333 -25.71 11.84 -3.62
CA GLN A 333 -26.07 11.80 -2.21
C GLN A 333 -27.37 11.01 -1.98
N GLN A 334 -28.39 11.20 -2.83
CA GLN A 334 -29.64 10.45 -2.76
C GLN A 334 -29.44 8.95 -2.98
N HIS A 335 -28.60 8.58 -3.95
CA HIS A 335 -28.23 7.18 -4.21
C HIS A 335 -27.54 6.55 -3.01
N ALA A 336 -26.56 7.24 -2.42
CA ALA A 336 -25.85 6.76 -1.22
C ALA A 336 -26.79 6.55 -0.02
N VAL A 337 -27.75 7.46 0.19
CA VAL A 337 -28.76 7.33 1.25
C VAL A 337 -29.67 6.12 1.01
N ALA A 338 -30.19 5.95 -0.21
CA ALA A 338 -31.05 4.82 -0.54
C ALA A 338 -30.33 3.46 -0.36
N LEU A 339 -29.04 3.41 -0.69
CA LEU A 339 -28.23 2.20 -0.50
C LEU A 339 -27.97 1.92 0.99
N ALA A 340 -27.72 2.95 1.79
CA ALA A 340 -27.57 2.81 3.24
C ALA A 340 -28.87 2.31 3.91
N GLU A 341 -30.03 2.78 3.45
CA GLU A 341 -31.32 2.30 3.94
C GLU A 341 -31.59 0.84 3.61
N LEU A 342 -31.21 0.39 2.41
CA LEU A 342 -31.32 -1.02 2.02
C LEU A 342 -30.44 -1.91 2.92
N LEU A 343 -29.19 -1.50 3.17
CA LEU A 343 -28.28 -2.22 4.06
C LEU A 343 -28.85 -2.29 5.49
N ALA A 344 -29.42 -1.20 6.00
CA ALA A 344 -30.05 -1.18 7.31
C ALA A 344 -31.28 -2.11 7.39
N ALA A 345 -32.11 -2.15 6.34
CA ALA A 345 -33.25 -3.08 6.27
C ALA A 345 -32.80 -4.55 6.21
N GLY A 346 -31.73 -4.85 5.46
CA GLY A 346 -31.13 -6.19 5.45
C GLY A 346 -30.55 -6.60 6.79
N GLN A 347 -29.89 -5.69 7.50
CA GLN A 347 -29.37 -5.95 8.85
C GLN A 347 -30.48 -6.30 9.85
N ALA A 348 -31.66 -5.68 9.76
CA ALA A 348 -32.80 -6.02 10.59
C ALA A 348 -33.31 -7.45 10.39
N LEU A 349 -33.04 -8.04 9.21
CA LEU A 349 -33.33 -9.42 8.86
C LEU A 349 -32.11 -10.36 9.01
N ALA A 350 -31.01 -9.88 9.58
CA ALA A 350 -29.73 -10.60 9.67
C ALA A 350 -29.20 -11.09 8.31
N LEU A 351 -29.45 -10.34 7.24
CA LEU A 351 -28.93 -10.63 5.90
C LEU A 351 -27.54 -10.02 5.73
N GLU A 352 -26.60 -10.85 5.29
CA GLU A 352 -25.28 -10.41 4.84
C GLU A 352 -25.37 -9.57 3.54
N PRO A 353 -24.44 -8.63 3.30
CA PRO A 353 -24.45 -7.80 2.09
C PRO A 353 -24.47 -8.58 0.78
N SER A 354 -23.87 -9.77 0.73
CA SER A 354 -23.91 -10.64 -0.45
C SER A 354 -25.32 -11.14 -0.77
N HIS A 355 -26.16 -11.39 0.26
CA HIS A 355 -27.55 -11.80 0.05
C HIS A 355 -28.40 -10.64 -0.47
N LEU A 356 -28.12 -9.41 -0.05
CA LEU A 356 -28.79 -8.22 -0.59
C LEU A 356 -28.45 -8.00 -2.06
N ASP A 357 -27.22 -8.26 -2.47
CA ASP A 357 -26.83 -8.25 -3.88
C ASP A 357 -27.54 -9.33 -4.70
N ASP A 358 -27.77 -10.51 -4.12
CA ASP A 358 -28.49 -11.58 -4.80
C ASP A 358 -29.99 -11.27 -4.94
N ILE A 359 -30.60 -10.66 -3.92
CA ILE A 359 -31.99 -10.16 -3.97
C ILE A 359 -32.10 -9.04 -5.01
N ALA A 360 -31.18 -8.07 -5.01
CA ALA A 360 -31.15 -6.99 -6.00
C ALA A 360 -30.96 -7.52 -7.43
N ARG A 361 -30.10 -8.54 -7.64
CA ARG A 361 -29.96 -9.18 -8.95
C ARG A 361 -31.23 -9.92 -9.38
N ALA A 362 -31.94 -10.55 -8.45
CA ALA A 362 -33.17 -11.28 -8.74
C ALA A 362 -34.31 -10.33 -9.15
N GLU A 363 -34.46 -9.19 -8.48
CA GLU A 363 -35.59 -8.28 -8.69
C GLU A 363 -35.30 -7.13 -9.65
N ALA A 364 -34.10 -6.54 -9.58
CA ALA A 364 -33.69 -5.38 -10.38
C ALA A 364 -32.71 -5.71 -11.50
N GLY A 365 -32.16 -6.94 -11.56
CA GLY A 365 -31.27 -7.40 -12.62
C GLY A 365 -29.83 -6.88 -12.55
N CYS A 366 -29.47 -6.17 -11.47
CA CYS A 366 -28.13 -5.65 -11.23
C CYS A 366 -27.74 -5.73 -9.74
N PRO A 367 -26.45 -5.63 -9.39
CA PRO A 367 -26.02 -5.53 -8.00
C PRO A 367 -26.63 -4.31 -7.31
N ALA A 368 -26.77 -4.33 -5.98
CA ALA A 368 -27.42 -3.26 -5.23
C ALA A 368 -26.74 -1.89 -5.46
N ALA A 369 -25.40 -1.88 -5.57
CA ALA A 369 -24.63 -0.66 -5.87
C ALA A 369 -24.91 -0.03 -7.25
N GLU A 370 -25.48 -0.79 -8.19
CA GLU A 370 -25.83 -0.32 -9.54
C GLU A 370 -27.33 -0.06 -9.72
N CYS A 371 -28.15 -0.33 -8.69
CA CYS A 371 -29.58 -0.07 -8.72
C CYS A 371 -29.87 1.43 -8.71
N THR A 372 -30.95 1.85 -9.36
CA THR A 372 -31.48 3.22 -9.26
C THR A 372 -32.07 3.48 -7.87
N VAL A 373 -32.22 4.75 -7.49
CA VAL A 373 -32.84 5.14 -6.21
C VAL A 373 -34.22 4.51 -6.04
N GLU A 374 -35.04 4.50 -7.10
CA GLU A 374 -36.39 3.92 -7.08
C GLU A 374 -36.36 2.40 -6.82
N GLN A 375 -35.45 1.68 -7.48
CA GLN A 375 -35.26 0.24 -7.26
C GLN A 375 -34.78 -0.04 -5.83
N LEU A 376 -33.83 0.74 -5.31
CA LEU A 376 -33.34 0.62 -3.94
C LEU A 376 -34.44 0.91 -2.91
N THR A 377 -35.29 1.91 -3.16
CA THR A 377 -36.42 2.23 -2.29
C THR A 377 -37.48 1.12 -2.32
N SER A 378 -37.78 0.54 -3.49
CA SER A 378 -38.70 -0.60 -3.60
C SER A 378 -38.18 -1.81 -2.82
N LEU A 379 -36.93 -2.22 -3.07
CA LEU A 379 -36.28 -3.33 -2.37
C LEU A 379 -36.27 -3.14 -0.85
N THR A 380 -35.97 -1.91 -0.40
CA THR A 380 -36.01 -1.55 1.02
C THR A 380 -37.41 -1.72 1.61
N ALA A 381 -38.46 -1.33 0.87
CA ALA A 381 -39.85 -1.47 1.31
C ALA A 381 -40.26 -2.94 1.43
N ASP A 382 -39.88 -3.77 0.45
CA ASP A 382 -40.18 -5.20 0.46
C ASP A 382 -39.49 -5.93 1.62
N LEU A 383 -38.22 -5.59 1.91
CA LEU A 383 -37.50 -6.12 3.07
C LEU A 383 -38.12 -5.68 4.40
N ARG A 384 -38.55 -4.42 4.52
CA ARG A 384 -39.24 -3.94 5.74
C ARG A 384 -40.58 -4.65 5.92
N ALA A 385 -41.35 -4.85 4.86
CA ALA A 385 -42.60 -5.60 4.90
C ALA A 385 -42.38 -7.07 5.32
N ALA A 386 -41.32 -7.71 4.82
CA ALA A 386 -40.94 -9.06 5.23
C ALA A 386 -40.53 -9.12 6.72
N ALA A 387 -39.83 -8.11 7.23
CA ALA A 387 -39.46 -8.01 8.64
C ALA A 387 -40.68 -7.84 9.56
N GLU A 388 -41.65 -7.00 9.16
CA GLU A 388 -42.90 -6.82 9.89
C GLU A 388 -43.76 -8.09 9.88
N GLY A 389 -43.80 -8.81 8.75
CA GLY A 389 -44.50 -10.08 8.63
C GLY A 389 -43.86 -11.24 9.43
N ALA A 390 -42.55 -11.18 9.70
CA ALA A 390 -41.85 -12.15 10.54
C ALA A 390 -42.01 -11.87 12.05
N ALA A 391 -42.44 -10.66 12.42
CA ALA A 391 -42.65 -10.22 13.80
C ALA A 391 -44.10 -10.38 14.31
N ALA A 392 -45.05 -10.65 13.39
CA ALA A 392 -46.45 -10.96 13.69
C ALA A 392 -46.67 -12.47 13.81
#